data_AF-A0A6N1YFG9-F1
#
_entry.id   AF-A0A6N1YFG9-F1
#
_cell.length_a   1.000
_cell.length_b   1.000
_cell.length_c   1.000
_cell.angle_alpha   90.00
_cell.angle_beta   90.00
_cell.angle_gamma   90.00
#
_symmetry.space_group_name_H-M   'P 1'
#
loop_
_entity.id
_entity.type
_entity.pdbx_description
1 polymer ?
#
loop_
_entity_poly.entity_id
_entity_poly.type
_entity_poly.pdbx_seq_one_letter_code
_entity_poly.pdbx_strand_id
1 'polypeptide(L)'
;MPVDNEKLPQVAARVQSADWMGLEISGFFCDENGTIKGLNKLGDLNQLIDYVEKHNIDQVWLTLSLKDMDKIETICHQLHSVSVEVLLIPDISSLLLLNHSISQIDGMPVIHMSSSPIKGTNAIIKWLEDKLLSTFILLLISPIMLLIALAVKLSSPGPVFYRQERISWNGTRFQMLKFRSMSVNSDQELIWGKAQNKRLTRVGKFLRKTSLDELPQFINVLKGDMSIVGTS
;
A
#
# COMPACT_ATOMS: atom_id res chain seq x y z
N MET A 1 2.84 22.53 -9.66
CA MET A 1 4.15 22.23 -10.28
C MET A 1 3.95 20.94 -11.07
N PRO A 2 4.04 20.97 -12.41
CA PRO A 2 3.75 19.78 -13.19
C PRO A 2 4.87 18.76 -12.97
N VAL A 3 4.47 17.52 -12.71
CA VAL A 3 5.31 16.37 -12.33
C VAL A 3 6.02 15.75 -13.56
N ASP A 4 5.77 16.30 -14.75
CA ASP A 4 6.17 15.69 -16.02
C ASP A 4 7.66 15.87 -16.38
N ASN A 5 8.35 16.84 -15.77
CA ASN A 5 9.73 17.19 -16.14
C ASN A 5 10.82 16.34 -15.44
N GLU A 6 10.47 15.45 -14.49
CA GLU A 6 11.46 14.62 -13.77
C GLU A 6 11.80 13.29 -14.46
N LYS A 7 10.98 12.83 -15.43
CA LYS A 7 11.15 11.50 -16.06
C LYS A 7 12.22 11.48 -17.15
N LEU A 8 12.19 12.49 -18.01
CA LEU A 8 13.09 12.60 -19.15
C LEU A 8 14.58 12.61 -18.72
N PRO A 9 14.99 13.33 -17.65
CA PRO A 9 16.35 13.24 -17.11
C PRO A 9 16.73 11.85 -16.57
N GLN A 10 15.79 11.12 -15.94
CA GLN A 10 16.07 9.78 -15.38
C GLN A 10 16.25 8.73 -16.46
N VAL A 11 15.42 8.79 -17.52
CA VAL A 11 15.54 7.92 -18.69
C VAL A 11 16.85 8.21 -19.41
N ALA A 12 17.15 9.48 -19.67
CA ALA A 12 18.41 9.93 -20.27
C ALA A 12 19.64 9.39 -19.54
N ALA A 13 19.70 9.57 -18.20
CA ALA A 13 20.82 9.10 -17.41
C ALA A 13 20.99 7.57 -17.44
N ARG A 14 19.89 6.80 -17.50
CA ARG A 14 19.93 5.33 -17.59
C ARG A 14 20.40 4.84 -18.95
N VAL A 15 19.98 5.48 -20.03
CA VAL A 15 20.43 5.12 -21.38
C VAL A 15 21.90 5.50 -21.57
N GLN A 16 22.32 6.68 -21.12
CA GLN A 16 23.73 7.13 -21.16
C GLN A 16 24.68 6.29 -20.30
N SER A 17 24.18 5.58 -19.28
CA SER A 17 24.99 4.68 -18.45
C SER A 17 24.99 3.24 -18.95
N ALA A 18 24.22 2.94 -20.00
CA ALA A 18 24.09 1.62 -20.59
C ALA A 18 24.77 1.58 -21.97
N ASP A 19 26.06 1.95 -22.00
CA ASP A 19 26.91 2.01 -23.19
C ASP A 19 26.94 0.69 -24.00
N TRP A 20 26.58 -0.44 -23.38
CA TRP A 20 26.52 -1.76 -24.01
C TRP A 20 25.31 -1.97 -24.93
N MET A 21 24.32 -1.07 -24.92
CA MET A 21 23.11 -1.19 -25.76
C MET A 21 23.30 -0.72 -27.20
N GLY A 22 24.42 -0.03 -27.51
CA GLY A 22 24.69 0.48 -28.86
C GLY A 22 23.73 1.58 -29.33
N LEU A 23 23.04 2.24 -28.40
CA LEU A 23 22.08 3.32 -28.69
C LEU A 23 22.80 4.67 -28.69
N GLU A 24 22.62 5.47 -29.75
CA GLU A 24 23.09 6.86 -29.81
C GLU A 24 21.90 7.81 -29.61
N ILE A 25 21.88 8.55 -28.51
CA ILE A 25 20.79 9.48 -28.21
C ILE A 25 21.00 10.77 -29.01
N SER A 26 20.19 10.99 -30.05
CA SER A 26 20.27 12.21 -30.86
C SER A 26 19.89 13.49 -30.09
N GLY A 27 18.94 13.39 -29.15
CA GLY A 27 18.51 14.50 -28.29
C GLY A 27 17.10 14.31 -27.75
N PHE A 28 16.47 15.38 -27.29
CA PHE A 28 15.09 15.35 -26.76
C PHE A 28 14.22 16.49 -27.29
N PHE A 29 12.91 16.25 -27.27
CA PHE A 29 11.87 17.22 -27.62
C PHE A 29 10.97 17.48 -26.41
N CYS A 30 10.69 18.75 -26.11
CA CYS A 30 9.83 19.13 -24.98
C CYS A 30 9.27 20.54 -25.21
N ASP A 31 7.97 20.74 -25.00
CA ASP A 31 7.32 22.06 -25.17
C ASP A 31 7.77 23.08 -24.11
N GLU A 32 8.25 22.60 -22.95
CA GLU A 32 8.79 23.46 -21.91
C GLU A 32 10.28 23.77 -22.15
N ASN A 33 10.74 24.92 -21.63
CA ASN A 33 12.15 25.28 -21.61
C ASN A 33 12.90 24.47 -20.54
N GLY A 34 13.10 23.19 -20.81
CA GLY A 34 13.92 22.28 -19.99
C GLY A 34 15.33 22.14 -20.57
N THR A 35 16.33 22.06 -19.70
CA THR A 35 17.68 21.61 -20.06
C THR A 35 18.01 20.33 -19.32
N ILE A 36 18.52 19.33 -20.04
CA ILE A 36 18.93 18.04 -19.47
C ILE A 36 20.44 17.94 -19.65
N LYS A 37 21.17 17.72 -18.55
CA LYS A 37 22.62 17.59 -18.59
C LYS A 37 23.00 16.44 -19.53
N GLY A 38 23.84 16.74 -20.52
CA GLY A 38 24.34 15.75 -21.48
C GLY A 38 23.41 15.44 -22.65
N LEU A 39 22.28 16.13 -22.81
CA LEU A 39 21.41 16.01 -23.98
C LEU A 39 21.05 17.38 -24.55
N ASN A 40 21.00 17.46 -25.88
CA ASN A 40 20.57 18.65 -26.58
C ASN A 40 19.04 18.65 -26.76
N LYS A 41 18.40 19.77 -26.47
CA LYS A 41 17.01 20.01 -26.88
C LYS A 41 17.02 20.25 -28.39
N LEU A 42 16.38 19.37 -29.14
CA LEU A 42 16.31 19.44 -30.61
C LEU A 42 15.11 20.28 -31.09
N GLY A 43 14.09 20.45 -30.24
CA GLY A 43 12.90 21.23 -30.56
C GLY A 43 11.75 20.99 -29.59
N ASP A 44 10.58 21.46 -30.00
CA ASP A 44 9.30 21.19 -29.32
C ASP A 44 8.61 19.96 -29.94
N LEU A 45 7.56 19.42 -29.31
CA LEU A 45 6.93 18.17 -29.77
C LEU A 45 6.41 18.24 -31.21
N ASN A 46 5.97 19.42 -31.65
CA ASN A 46 5.51 19.63 -33.04
C ASN A 46 6.64 19.47 -34.08
N GLN A 47 7.90 19.66 -33.68
CA GLN A 47 9.06 19.53 -34.57
C GLN A 47 9.63 18.10 -34.60
N LEU A 48 9.11 17.21 -33.75
CA LEU A 48 9.55 15.82 -33.65
C LEU A 48 9.39 15.09 -34.99
N ILE A 49 8.23 15.24 -35.64
CA ILE A 49 7.89 14.52 -36.88
C ILE A 49 8.82 14.97 -38.01
N ASP A 50 8.91 16.28 -38.23
CA ASP A 50 9.80 16.87 -39.24
C ASP A 50 11.26 16.43 -39.05
N TYR A 51 11.68 16.24 -37.80
CA TYR A 51 13.02 15.76 -37.49
C TYR A 51 13.19 14.27 -37.80
N VAL A 52 12.23 13.44 -37.38
CA VAL A 52 12.24 11.98 -37.64
C VAL A 52 12.09 11.66 -39.13
N GLU A 53 11.45 12.52 -39.93
CA GLU A 53 11.41 12.35 -41.39
C GLU A 53 12.74 12.71 -42.07
N LYS A 54 13.45 13.72 -41.55
CA LYS A 54 14.72 14.21 -42.14
C LYS A 54 15.93 13.41 -41.68
N HIS A 55 15.83 12.75 -40.54
CA HIS A 55 16.89 11.98 -39.92
C HIS A 55 16.43 10.54 -39.79
N ASN A 56 17.25 9.56 -40.20
CA ASN A 56 16.92 8.14 -40.03
C ASN A 56 16.97 7.75 -38.54
N ILE A 57 15.91 8.04 -37.81
CA ILE A 57 15.74 7.69 -36.40
C ILE A 57 15.07 6.32 -36.31
N ASP A 58 15.70 5.38 -35.62
CA ASP A 58 15.16 4.03 -35.46
C ASP A 58 14.07 3.96 -34.38
N GLN A 59 14.19 4.77 -33.32
CA GLN A 59 13.30 4.71 -32.16
C GLN A 59 12.97 6.09 -31.57
N VAL A 60 11.71 6.28 -31.17
CA VAL A 60 11.23 7.44 -30.40
C VAL A 60 10.70 6.95 -29.05
N TRP A 61 11.26 7.49 -27.97
CA TRP A 61 10.88 7.12 -26.61
C TRP A 61 9.99 8.20 -25.99
N LEU A 62 8.73 7.88 -25.73
CA LEU A 62 7.76 8.76 -25.10
C LEU A 62 7.82 8.62 -23.59
N THR A 63 8.21 9.69 -22.90
CA THR A 63 8.22 9.75 -21.42
C THR A 63 7.01 10.49 -20.84
N LEU A 64 5.99 10.74 -21.67
CA LEU A 64 4.78 11.45 -21.29
C LEU A 64 3.97 10.67 -20.24
N SER A 65 3.23 11.39 -19.42
CA SER A 65 2.33 10.80 -18.44
C SER A 65 1.11 10.20 -19.12
N LEU A 66 0.56 9.11 -18.57
CA LEU A 66 -0.73 8.55 -19.00
C LEU A 66 -1.92 9.50 -18.80
N LYS A 67 -1.71 10.69 -18.23
CA LYS A 67 -2.73 11.75 -18.16
C LYS A 67 -2.87 12.50 -19.48
N ASP A 68 -1.84 12.49 -20.32
CA ASP A 68 -1.79 13.16 -21.61
C ASP A 68 -2.07 12.18 -22.77
N MET A 69 -3.06 11.28 -22.59
CA MET A 69 -3.38 10.25 -23.59
C MET A 69 -3.68 10.85 -24.96
N ASP A 70 -4.41 11.97 -25.01
CA ASP A 70 -4.71 12.66 -26.28
C ASP A 70 -3.44 13.09 -27.02
N LYS A 71 -2.41 13.53 -26.29
CA LYS A 71 -1.12 13.92 -26.88
C LYS A 71 -0.33 12.69 -27.33
N ILE A 72 -0.31 11.64 -26.52
CA ILE A 72 0.35 10.36 -26.87
C ILE A 72 -0.28 9.79 -28.14
N GLU A 73 -1.61 9.74 -28.21
CA GLU A 73 -2.35 9.25 -29.38
C GLU A 73 -2.04 10.09 -30.62
N THR A 74 -2.04 11.42 -30.49
CA THR A 74 -1.71 12.34 -31.58
C THR A 74 -0.30 12.08 -32.12
N ILE A 75 0.70 11.98 -31.24
CA ILE A 75 2.09 11.71 -31.63
C ILE A 75 2.22 10.33 -32.27
N CYS A 76 1.61 9.30 -31.69
CA CYS A 76 1.62 7.95 -32.25
C CYS A 76 0.98 7.91 -33.65
N HIS A 77 -0.14 8.60 -33.85
CA HIS A 77 -0.80 8.68 -35.15
C HIS A 77 0.05 9.43 -36.19
N GLN A 78 0.74 10.49 -35.78
CA GLN A 78 1.62 11.27 -36.66
C GLN A 78 2.92 10.52 -36.99
N LEU A 79 3.47 9.75 -36.06
CA LEU A 79 4.65 8.92 -36.30
C LEU A 79 4.32 7.64 -37.07
N HIS A 80 3.05 7.22 -37.14
CA HIS A 80 2.63 6.03 -37.88
C HIS A 80 2.91 6.12 -39.39
N SER A 81 2.98 7.33 -39.95
CA SER A 81 3.34 7.54 -41.36
C SER A 81 4.84 7.40 -41.62
N VAL A 82 5.67 7.29 -40.58
CA VAL A 82 7.11 7.13 -40.67
C VAL A 82 7.50 5.76 -40.12
N SER A 83 8.51 5.11 -40.70
CA SER A 83 8.97 3.77 -40.26
C SER A 83 9.84 3.87 -39.01
N VAL A 84 9.28 4.35 -37.90
CA VAL A 84 9.97 4.52 -36.61
C VAL A 84 9.29 3.71 -35.51
N GLU A 85 10.08 3.08 -34.63
CA GLU A 85 9.53 2.37 -33.47
C GLU A 85 9.20 3.38 -32.36
N VAL A 86 7.97 3.36 -31.84
CA VAL A 86 7.55 4.26 -30.76
C VAL A 86 7.41 3.47 -29.45
N LEU A 87 8.25 3.79 -28.47
CA LEU A 87 8.27 3.14 -27.15
C LEU A 87 7.70 4.10 -26.09
N LEU A 88 6.61 3.71 -25.42
CA LEU A 88 6.08 4.47 -24.28
C LEU A 88 6.70 3.96 -22.97
N ILE A 89 7.31 4.87 -22.21
CA ILE A 89 7.86 4.59 -20.89
C ILE A 89 6.87 5.12 -19.84
N PRO A 90 6.01 4.26 -19.28
CA PRO A 90 5.06 4.66 -18.26
C PRO A 90 5.75 4.92 -16.92
N ASP A 91 5.11 5.72 -16.06
CA ASP A 91 5.53 5.89 -14.67
C ASP A 91 5.33 4.57 -13.89
N ILE A 92 6.34 4.16 -13.12
CA ILE A 92 6.26 2.98 -12.24
C ILE A 92 5.08 3.13 -11.26
N SER A 93 4.80 4.36 -10.80
CA SER A 93 3.65 4.69 -9.95
C SER A 93 2.32 4.42 -10.65
N SER A 94 2.23 4.71 -11.95
CA SER A 94 1.06 4.41 -12.78
C SER A 94 0.93 2.93 -13.09
N LEU A 95 2.04 2.21 -13.32
CA LEU A 95 2.05 0.76 -13.51
C LEU A 95 1.61 0.00 -12.25
N LEU A 96 2.06 0.42 -11.06
CA LEU A 96 1.65 -0.15 -9.78
C LEU A 96 0.13 -0.04 -9.56
N LEU A 97 -0.49 1.06 -9.98
CA LEU A 97 -1.95 1.23 -9.95
C LEU A 97 -2.66 0.32 -10.97
N LEU A 98 -2.11 0.17 -12.17
CA LEU A 98 -2.71 -0.68 -13.22
C LEU A 98 -2.67 -2.17 -12.85
N ASN A 99 -1.55 -2.66 -12.34
CA ASN A 99 -1.33 -4.09 -12.13
C ASN A 99 -2.19 -4.70 -10.99
N HIS A 100 -2.68 -3.88 -10.05
CA HIS A 100 -3.53 -4.34 -8.95
C HIS A 100 -5.04 -4.23 -9.23
N SER A 101 -5.42 -3.57 -10.31
CA SER A 101 -6.76 -3.01 -10.44
C SER A 101 -7.49 -3.33 -11.74
N ILE A 102 -6.86 -3.99 -12.72
CA ILE A 102 -7.56 -4.34 -13.97
C ILE A 102 -8.36 -5.62 -13.78
N SER A 103 -9.68 -5.51 -13.90
CA SER A 103 -10.60 -6.64 -14.01
C SER A 103 -11.57 -6.38 -15.17
N GLN A 104 -12.29 -7.40 -15.62
CA GLN A 104 -13.34 -7.22 -16.62
C GLN A 104 -14.73 -7.33 -15.97
N ILE A 105 -15.60 -6.37 -16.27
CA ILE A 105 -17.03 -6.44 -15.97
C ILE A 105 -17.74 -6.32 -17.31
N ASP A 106 -18.37 -7.42 -17.74
CA ASP A 106 -19.12 -7.50 -19.00
C ASP A 106 -18.32 -7.05 -20.24
N GLY A 107 -17.07 -7.53 -20.35
CA GLY A 107 -16.16 -7.18 -21.46
C GLY A 107 -15.57 -5.77 -21.39
N MET A 108 -15.99 -4.93 -20.44
CA MET A 108 -15.38 -3.63 -20.20
C MET A 108 -14.17 -3.76 -19.28
N PRO A 109 -12.99 -3.25 -19.67
CA PRO A 109 -11.85 -3.15 -18.75
C PRO A 109 -12.16 -2.12 -17.66
N VAL A 110 -12.14 -2.53 -16.40
CA VAL A 110 -12.41 -1.67 -15.24
C VAL A 110 -11.18 -1.61 -14.34
N ILE A 111 -10.83 -0.40 -13.89
CA ILE A 111 -9.75 -0.12 -12.95
C ILE A 111 -10.35 0.11 -11.55
N HIS A 112 -10.06 -0.80 -10.61
CA HIS A 112 -10.38 -0.64 -9.18
C HIS A 112 -9.59 0.51 -8.55
N MET A 113 -10.24 1.65 -8.29
CA MET A 113 -9.59 2.86 -7.74
C MET A 113 -9.28 2.79 -6.24
N SER A 114 -9.88 1.83 -5.52
CA SER A 114 -9.53 1.55 -4.12
C SER A 114 -9.89 0.12 -3.74
N SER A 115 -8.88 -0.73 -3.74
CA SER A 115 -8.67 -1.83 -2.79
C SER A 115 -7.52 -2.66 -3.33
N SER A 116 -6.35 -2.50 -2.72
CA SER A 116 -5.35 -3.55 -2.78
C SER A 116 -5.48 -4.32 -1.47
N PRO A 117 -6.26 -5.41 -1.40
CA PRO A 117 -5.86 -6.49 -0.53
C PRO A 117 -4.45 -6.85 -0.99
N ILE A 118 -3.52 -7.04 -0.06
CA ILE A 118 -2.26 -7.71 -0.38
C ILE A 118 -2.67 -9.01 -1.10
N LYS A 119 -2.42 -9.11 -2.41
CA LYS A 119 -2.76 -10.27 -3.24
C LYS A 119 -1.48 -10.99 -3.62
N GLY A 120 -1.53 -12.32 -3.68
CA GLY A 120 -0.41 -13.17 -4.09
C GLY A 120 0.60 -13.47 -2.97
N THR A 121 1.85 -13.71 -3.35
CA THR A 121 2.96 -14.10 -2.46
C THR A 121 3.19 -13.12 -1.32
N ASN A 122 2.96 -11.82 -1.53
CA ASN A 122 3.09 -10.80 -0.49
C ASN A 122 2.12 -11.02 0.68
N ALA A 123 0.92 -11.59 0.43
CA ALA A 123 -0.03 -11.90 1.50
C ALA A 123 0.43 -13.09 2.34
N ILE A 124 1.06 -14.06 1.68
CA ILE A 124 1.64 -15.24 2.32
C ILE A 124 2.85 -14.81 3.18
N ILE A 125 3.69 -13.92 2.65
CA ILE A 125 4.83 -13.36 3.38
C ILE A 125 4.34 -12.57 4.61
N LYS A 126 3.35 -11.69 4.44
CA LYS A 126 2.77 -10.92 5.54
C LYS A 126 2.13 -11.83 6.60
N TRP A 127 1.39 -12.85 6.18
CA TRP A 127 0.81 -13.85 7.06
C TRP A 127 1.88 -14.60 7.86
N LEU A 128 2.98 -14.98 7.20
CA LEU A 128 4.10 -15.65 7.85
C LEU A 128 4.82 -14.73 8.85
N GLU A 129 5.05 -13.48 8.46
CA GLU A 129 5.63 -12.44 9.31
C GLU A 129 4.77 -12.21 10.56
N ASP A 130 3.47 -11.99 10.41
CA ASP A 130 2.55 -11.82 11.54
C ASP A 130 2.56 -13.04 12.46
N LYS A 131 2.61 -14.24 11.89
CA LYS A 131 2.60 -15.49 12.65
C LYS A 131 3.90 -15.69 13.43
N LEU A 132 5.04 -15.44 12.81
CA LEU A 132 6.36 -15.54 13.46
C LEU A 132 6.54 -14.46 14.53
N LEU A 133 6.26 -13.20 14.20
CA LEU A 133 6.36 -12.09 15.14
C LEU A 133 5.38 -12.25 16.30
N SER A 134 4.13 -12.64 16.04
CA SER A 134 3.16 -12.86 17.11
C SER A 134 3.60 -14.00 18.02
N THR A 135 4.09 -15.12 17.45
CA THR A 135 4.58 -16.25 18.25
C THR A 135 5.76 -15.83 19.13
N PHE A 136 6.71 -15.08 18.58
CA PHE A 136 7.87 -14.58 19.30
C PHE A 136 7.48 -13.61 20.42
N ILE A 137 6.63 -12.63 20.12
CA ILE A 137 6.11 -11.67 21.10
C ILE A 137 5.34 -12.41 22.20
N LEU A 138 4.43 -13.32 21.84
CA LEU A 138 3.66 -14.13 22.78
C LEU A 138 4.56 -14.92 23.73
N LEU A 139 5.64 -15.52 23.22
CA LEU A 139 6.60 -16.25 24.03
C LEU A 139 7.26 -15.33 25.07
N LEU A 140 7.71 -14.14 24.65
CA LEU A 140 8.33 -13.15 25.54
C LEU A 140 7.37 -12.59 26.59
N ILE A 141 6.12 -12.29 26.20
CA ILE A 141 5.13 -11.69 27.12
C ILE A 141 4.39 -12.74 27.94
N SER A 142 4.49 -14.03 27.62
CA SER A 142 3.75 -15.11 28.30
C SER A 142 3.93 -15.12 29.84
N PRO A 143 5.12 -14.86 30.42
CA PRO A 143 5.25 -14.82 31.87
C PRO A 143 4.47 -13.64 32.48
N ILE A 144 4.53 -12.47 31.82
CA ILE A 144 3.80 -11.27 32.24
C ILE A 144 2.28 -11.49 32.11
N MET A 145 1.83 -12.11 31.01
CA MET A 145 0.43 -12.45 30.81
C MET A 145 -0.09 -13.40 31.89
N LEU A 146 0.72 -14.36 32.35
CA LEU A 146 0.35 -15.27 33.44
C LEU A 146 0.20 -14.52 34.77
N LEU A 147 1.12 -13.61 35.09
CA LEU A 147 1.03 -12.76 36.28
C LEU A 147 -0.20 -11.86 36.24
N ILE A 148 -0.50 -11.24 35.09
CA ILE A 148 -1.70 -10.43 34.90
C ILE A 148 -2.96 -11.31 35.03
N ALA A 149 -2.96 -12.50 34.43
CA ALA A 149 -4.08 -13.43 34.53
C ALA A 149 -4.40 -13.79 35.99
N LEU A 150 -3.37 -14.05 36.79
CA LEU A 150 -3.51 -14.31 38.22
C LEU A 150 -4.05 -13.07 38.97
N ALA A 151 -3.48 -11.89 38.71
CA ALA A 151 -3.95 -10.63 39.32
C ALA A 151 -5.43 -10.34 38.99
N VAL A 152 -5.84 -10.58 37.74
CA VAL A 152 -7.23 -10.43 37.31
C VAL A 152 -8.15 -11.44 38.00
N LYS A 153 -7.71 -12.70 38.13
CA LYS A 153 -8.47 -13.78 38.78
C LYS A 153 -8.64 -13.54 40.28
N LEU A 154 -7.60 -13.03 40.96
CA LEU A 154 -7.64 -12.69 42.38
C LEU A 154 -8.43 -11.41 42.66
N SER A 155 -8.51 -10.48 41.69
CA SER A 155 -9.21 -9.20 41.86
C SER A 155 -10.75 -9.31 41.89
N SER A 156 -11.32 -10.32 41.23
CA SER A 156 -12.78 -10.53 41.16
C SER A 156 -13.13 -11.94 40.66
N PRO A 157 -14.24 -12.54 41.09
CA PRO A 157 -14.68 -13.86 40.59
C PRO A 157 -15.01 -13.82 39.09
N GLY A 158 -14.81 -14.94 38.37
CA GLY A 158 -15.14 -15.11 36.95
C GLY A 158 -13.95 -15.34 36.00
N PRO A 159 -14.13 -15.19 34.67
CA PRO A 159 -13.12 -15.49 33.65
C PRO A 159 -12.03 -14.40 33.57
N VAL A 160 -10.81 -14.80 33.20
CA VAL A 160 -9.67 -13.88 33.04
C VAL A 160 -9.80 -13.01 31.80
N PHE A 161 -10.29 -13.58 30.70
CA PHE A 161 -10.41 -12.90 29.42
C PHE A 161 -11.82 -12.38 29.18
N TYR A 162 -11.90 -11.20 28.57
CA TYR A 162 -13.10 -10.59 28.02
C TYR A 162 -13.02 -10.62 26.49
N ARG A 163 -14.16 -10.83 25.82
CA ARG A 163 -14.28 -10.87 24.36
C ARG A 163 -15.13 -9.70 23.88
N GLN A 164 -14.61 -8.91 22.94
CA GLN A 164 -15.31 -7.80 22.31
C GLN A 164 -15.51 -8.10 20.82
N GLU A 165 -16.74 -8.05 20.33
CA GLU A 165 -17.01 -8.17 18.90
C GLU A 165 -16.45 -6.94 18.14
N ARG A 166 -15.68 -7.19 17.09
CA ARG A 166 -15.09 -6.19 16.19
C ARG A 166 -15.21 -6.67 14.75
N ILE A 167 -15.12 -5.73 13.81
CA ILE A 167 -15.11 -6.00 12.37
C ILE A 167 -13.65 -5.89 11.90
N SER A 168 -13.16 -6.94 11.23
CA SER A 168 -11.85 -6.95 10.58
C SER A 168 -11.91 -6.17 9.26
N TRP A 169 -10.75 -5.85 8.68
CA TRP A 169 -10.63 -5.11 7.42
C TRP A 169 -11.38 -5.75 6.24
N ASN A 170 -11.49 -7.09 6.24
CA ASN A 170 -12.20 -7.87 5.23
C ASN A 170 -13.73 -7.95 5.49
N GLY A 171 -14.24 -7.15 6.44
CA GLY A 171 -15.66 -7.12 6.81
C GLY A 171 -16.12 -8.31 7.67
N THR A 172 -15.24 -9.23 8.03
CA THR A 172 -15.60 -10.37 8.89
C THR A 172 -15.63 -9.96 10.35
N ARG A 173 -16.60 -10.50 11.10
CA ARG A 173 -16.70 -10.25 12.54
C ARG A 173 -15.79 -11.22 13.29
N PHE A 174 -15.04 -10.71 14.27
CA PHE A 174 -14.19 -11.53 15.14
C PHE A 174 -14.29 -11.08 16.60
N GLN A 175 -13.86 -11.96 17.49
CA GLN A 175 -13.87 -11.74 18.94
C GLN A 175 -12.48 -11.29 19.41
N MET A 176 -12.31 -9.99 19.61
CA MET A 176 -11.08 -9.40 20.14
C MET A 176 -10.91 -9.77 21.62
N LEU A 177 -9.80 -10.42 21.95
CA LEU A 177 -9.46 -10.84 23.30
C LEU A 177 -8.78 -9.71 24.08
N LYS A 178 -9.24 -9.49 25.31
CA LYS A 178 -8.61 -8.58 26.27
C LYS A 178 -8.58 -9.20 27.67
N PHE A 179 -7.71 -8.73 28.54
CA PHE A 179 -7.84 -9.03 29.97
C PHE A 179 -9.07 -8.32 30.53
N ARG A 180 -9.79 -9.02 31.39
CA ARG A 180 -10.97 -8.47 32.04
C ARG A 180 -10.57 -7.34 32.99
N SER A 181 -11.09 -6.15 32.71
CA SER A 181 -10.85 -4.95 33.53
C SER A 181 -12.06 -4.56 34.41
N MET A 182 -13.18 -5.25 34.28
CA MET A 182 -14.46 -4.93 34.93
C MET A 182 -14.94 -6.10 35.81
N SER A 183 -15.69 -5.80 36.88
CA SER A 183 -16.28 -6.81 37.77
C SER A 183 -17.50 -7.48 37.13
N VAL A 184 -17.61 -8.81 37.27
CA VAL A 184 -18.69 -9.64 36.69
C VAL A 184 -20.07 -9.30 37.30
N ASN A 185 -20.13 -8.83 38.54
CA ASN A 185 -21.38 -8.44 39.19
C ASN A 185 -21.99 -7.12 38.64
N SER A 186 -21.41 -6.54 37.59
CA SER A 186 -21.96 -5.32 36.94
C SER A 186 -22.80 -5.60 35.70
N ASP A 187 -22.90 -6.87 35.25
CA ASP A 187 -23.61 -7.22 34.01
C ASP A 187 -25.13 -7.42 34.21
N GLN A 188 -25.62 -7.54 35.45
CA GLN A 188 -27.07 -7.70 35.72
C GLN A 188 -27.87 -6.37 35.69
N GLU A 189 -27.21 -5.20 35.69
CA GLU A 189 -27.88 -3.88 35.66
C GLU A 189 -27.73 -3.14 34.32
N LEU A 190 -27.19 -3.78 33.27
CA LEU A 190 -26.94 -3.12 31.98
C LEU A 190 -28.15 -3.13 31.05
N ILE A 191 -29.26 -2.57 31.54
CA ILE A 191 -30.34 -2.05 30.69
C ILE A 191 -29.90 -0.65 30.22
N TRP A 192 -29.49 -0.56 28.97
CA TRP A 192 -29.59 0.63 28.10
C TRP A 192 -29.04 1.96 28.66
N GLY A 193 -27.84 2.35 28.19
CA GLY A 193 -27.54 3.77 27.96
C GLY A 193 -26.70 4.53 28.99
N LYS A 194 -26.24 3.94 30.10
CA LYS A 194 -25.32 4.62 31.04
C LYS A 194 -23.99 3.88 31.20
N ALA A 195 -23.06 4.16 30.29
CA ALA A 195 -21.67 3.67 30.34
C ALA A 195 -20.85 4.21 31.56
N GLN A 196 -21.40 5.12 32.35
CA GLN A 196 -20.68 5.83 33.42
C GLN A 196 -20.49 5.04 34.73
N ASN A 197 -21.24 3.96 34.97
CA ASN A 197 -21.17 3.19 36.23
C ASN A 197 -20.53 1.80 36.09
N LYS A 198 -19.70 1.60 35.07
CA LYS A 198 -18.90 0.37 34.95
C LYS A 198 -17.82 0.39 36.05
N ARG A 199 -18.00 -0.37 37.13
CA ARG A 199 -17.00 -0.47 38.22
C ARG A 199 -15.78 -1.25 37.73
N LEU A 200 -14.71 -0.55 37.36
CA LEU A 200 -13.41 -1.16 37.11
C LEU A 200 -12.82 -1.73 38.41
N THR A 201 -12.14 -2.87 38.33
CA THR A 201 -11.31 -3.34 39.44
C THR A 201 -10.06 -2.47 39.58
N ARG A 202 -9.40 -2.45 40.74
CA ARG A 202 -8.12 -1.71 40.91
C ARG A 202 -7.08 -2.18 39.89
N VAL A 203 -6.99 -3.50 39.67
CA VAL A 203 -6.16 -4.12 38.62
C VAL A 203 -6.64 -3.68 37.24
N GLY A 204 -7.94 -3.71 36.95
CA GLY A 204 -8.49 -3.29 35.67
C GLY A 204 -8.21 -1.83 35.32
N LYS A 205 -8.21 -0.93 36.31
CA LYS A 205 -7.82 0.48 36.13
C LYS A 205 -6.35 0.62 35.74
N PHE A 206 -5.47 -0.17 36.37
CA PHE A 206 -4.05 -0.21 36.01
C PHE A 206 -3.87 -0.75 34.59
N LEU A 207 -4.48 -1.89 34.25
CA LEU A 207 -4.34 -2.53 32.94
C LEU A 207 -4.76 -1.61 31.79
N ARG A 208 -5.88 -0.90 31.92
CA ARG A 208 -6.31 0.08 30.89
C ARG A 208 -5.39 1.29 30.80
N LYS A 209 -4.83 1.75 31.93
CA LYS A 209 -3.90 2.89 31.94
C LYS A 209 -2.60 2.55 31.21
N THR A 210 -2.15 1.31 31.32
CA THR A 210 -0.91 0.81 30.69
C THR A 210 -1.15 0.08 29.37
N SER A 211 -2.40 -0.02 28.90
CA SER A 211 -2.83 -0.82 27.74
C SER A 211 -2.43 -2.31 27.82
N LEU A 212 -2.10 -2.79 29.02
CA LEU A 212 -1.74 -4.20 29.24
C LEU A 212 -2.95 -5.12 29.10
N ASP A 213 -4.17 -4.60 29.13
CA ASP A 213 -5.37 -5.38 28.85
C ASP A 213 -5.45 -5.87 27.41
N GLU A 214 -4.68 -5.28 26.49
CA GLU A 214 -4.69 -5.61 25.07
C GLU A 214 -3.68 -6.69 24.67
N LEU A 215 -2.77 -7.10 25.56
CA LEU A 215 -1.80 -8.16 25.28
C LEU A 215 -2.42 -9.48 24.75
N PRO A 216 -3.61 -9.93 25.19
CA PRO A 216 -4.25 -11.11 24.61
C PRO A 216 -4.61 -10.98 23.12
N GLN A 217 -4.61 -9.78 22.54
CA GLN A 217 -4.87 -9.58 21.10
C GLN A 217 -3.79 -10.21 20.22
N PHE A 218 -2.56 -10.43 20.70
CA PHE A 218 -1.57 -11.21 19.94
C PHE A 218 -2.03 -12.65 19.67
N ILE A 219 -2.90 -13.21 20.51
CA ILE A 219 -3.55 -14.50 20.24
C ILE A 219 -4.51 -14.39 19.04
N ASN A 220 -5.20 -13.26 18.88
CA ASN A 220 -6.02 -13.00 17.69
C ASN A 220 -5.16 -12.85 16.43
N VAL A 221 -3.98 -12.24 16.53
CA VAL A 221 -3.01 -12.21 15.42
C VAL A 221 -2.58 -13.63 15.04
N LEU A 222 -2.25 -14.46 16.02
CA LEU A 222 -1.82 -15.85 15.77
C LEU A 222 -2.92 -16.68 15.08
N LYS A 223 -4.19 -16.37 15.36
CA LYS A 223 -5.36 -16.99 14.72
C LYS A 223 -5.64 -16.46 13.31
N GLY A 224 -5.05 -15.32 12.94
CA GLY A 224 -5.31 -14.63 11.67
C GLY A 224 -6.53 -13.71 11.72
N ASP A 225 -7.08 -13.41 12.90
CA ASP A 225 -8.18 -12.45 13.05
C ASP A 225 -7.69 -10.99 12.90
N MET A 226 -6.40 -10.74 13.18
CA MET A 226 -5.75 -9.43 13.23
C MET A 226 -4.31 -9.49 12.67
N SER A 227 -3.74 -8.33 12.31
CA SER A 227 -2.33 -8.14 11.94
C SER A 227 -1.60 -7.28 12.98
N ILE A 228 -0.29 -7.49 13.19
CA ILE A 228 0.52 -6.70 14.14
C ILE A 228 0.77 -5.28 13.62
N VAL A 229 1.07 -5.16 12.33
CA VAL A 229 1.29 -3.89 11.65
C VAL A 229 0.03 -3.59 10.85
N GLY A 230 -0.58 -2.42 11.08
CA GLY A 230 -1.82 -2.01 10.41
C GLY A 230 -1.64 -1.92 8.90
N THR A 231 -1.89 -3.02 8.21
CA THR A 231 -2.15 -3.17 6.78
C THR A 231 -2.63 -4.60 6.61
N SER A 232 -3.94 -4.74 6.50
CA SER A 232 -4.61 -5.93 6.03
C SER A 232 -5.66 -5.47 5.04
#